data_AF-A0A258WWY0-F1
#
_entry.id   AF-A0A258WWY0-F1
#
_cell.length_a   1.000
_cell.length_b   1.000
_cell.length_c   1.000
_cell.angle_alpha   90.00
_cell.angle_beta   90.00
_cell.angle_gamma   90.00
#
_symmetry.space_group_name_H-M   'P 1'
#
loop_
_entity.id
_entity.type
_entity.pdbx_description
1 polymer ?
#
loop_
_entity_poly.entity_id
_entity_poly.type
_entity_poly.pdbx_seq_one_letter_code
_entity_poly.pdbx_strand_id
1 'polypeptide(L)'
;MQMYQTYIWQNSNWPHFTYDLTGYQAILQEICYQQGLLDGISKGLSEDHLLELQSETLALDAVTTSEIEGEVLSRDSVRSSIFKKLGLRNEDNDRSTVQTDGLIDVLLDASNNRDKLFTPDRLFSWHAALFPTGYSGMLKINVASYRGE
;
A
#
# COMPACT_ATOMS: atom_id res chain seq x y z
N MET A 1 -18.85 -15.31 31.02
CA MET A 1 -17.76 -15.68 30.10
C MET A 1 -17.94 -14.84 28.85
N GLN A 2 -17.10 -13.84 28.63
CA GLN A 2 -17.25 -12.93 27.49
C GLN A 2 -16.78 -13.66 26.23
N MET A 3 -17.71 -13.96 25.31
CA MET A 3 -17.35 -14.57 24.03
C MET A 3 -16.63 -13.52 23.19
N TYR A 4 -15.32 -13.66 23.05
CA TYR A 4 -14.56 -12.88 22.09
C TYR A 4 -14.92 -13.37 20.69
N GLN A 5 -15.45 -12.46 19.87
CA GLN A 5 -15.60 -12.71 18.45
C GLN A 5 -14.20 -12.77 17.82
N THR A 6 -13.91 -13.84 17.08
CA THR A 6 -12.60 -14.07 16.43
C THR A 6 -12.39 -13.11 15.27
N TYR A 7 -13.46 -12.70 14.59
CA TYR A 7 -13.40 -11.84 13.43
C TYR A 7 -14.31 -10.62 13.55
N ILE A 8 -13.85 -9.49 13.01
CA ILE A 8 -14.57 -8.21 13.05
C ILE A 8 -15.98 -8.28 12.43
N TRP A 9 -16.17 -9.10 11.39
CA TRP A 9 -17.44 -9.26 10.68
C TRP A 9 -18.50 -10.03 11.49
N GLN A 10 -18.10 -10.70 12.58
CA GLN A 10 -19.03 -11.37 13.49
C GLN A 10 -19.68 -10.39 14.48
N ASN A 11 -19.20 -9.15 14.55
CA ASN A 11 -19.82 -8.11 15.36
C ASN A 11 -21.20 -7.76 14.78
N SER A 12 -22.24 -7.68 15.62
CA SER A 12 -23.59 -7.32 15.18
C SER A 12 -23.68 -5.94 14.54
N ASN A 13 -22.76 -5.04 14.90
CA ASN A 13 -22.67 -3.70 14.37
C ASN A 13 -21.79 -3.63 13.13
N TRP A 14 -21.26 -4.74 12.60
CA TRP A 14 -20.55 -4.73 11.32
C TRP A 14 -21.51 -4.36 10.17
N PRO A 15 -21.14 -3.47 9.22
CA PRO A 15 -19.94 -2.63 9.18
C PRO A 15 -20.12 -1.25 9.84
N HIS A 16 -21.28 -0.98 10.45
CA HIS A 16 -21.69 0.29 11.06
C HIS A 16 -21.26 0.42 12.52
N PHE A 17 -19.95 0.47 12.75
CA PHE A 17 -19.40 0.66 14.09
C PHE A 17 -19.75 2.03 14.69
N THR A 18 -19.91 2.07 16.01
CA THR A 18 -20.01 3.30 16.80
C THR A 18 -18.76 3.48 17.63
N TYR A 19 -18.29 4.71 17.78
CA TYR A 19 -17.13 5.06 18.59
C TYR A 19 -17.34 6.42 19.25
N ASP A 20 -16.73 6.60 20.44
CA ASP A 20 -16.77 7.86 21.17
C ASP A 20 -15.62 8.76 20.72
N LEU A 21 -15.94 9.80 19.95
CA LEU A 21 -14.97 10.77 19.44
C LEU A 21 -14.26 11.56 20.55
N THR A 22 -14.87 11.72 21.72
CA THR A 22 -14.30 12.57 22.78
C THR A 22 -12.95 12.03 23.28
N GLY A 23 -12.80 10.70 23.32
CA GLY A 23 -11.54 10.04 23.70
C GLY A 23 -10.41 10.18 22.66
N TYR A 24 -10.72 10.50 21.40
CA TYR A 24 -9.75 10.59 20.31
C TYR A 24 -9.50 12.03 19.82
N GLN A 25 -10.23 13.01 20.36
CA GLN A 25 -10.18 14.37 19.84
C GLN A 25 -8.77 14.97 19.85
N ALA A 26 -8.02 14.78 20.95
CA ALA A 26 -6.66 15.30 21.07
C ALA A 26 -5.70 14.68 20.03
N ILE A 27 -5.73 13.35 19.85
CA ILE A 27 -4.84 12.68 18.90
C ILE A 27 -5.22 12.99 17.45
N LEU A 28 -6.51 13.11 17.14
CA LEU A 28 -6.96 13.52 15.81
C LEU A 28 -6.56 14.95 15.47
N GLN A 29 -6.66 15.88 16.44
CA GLN A 29 -6.20 17.25 16.27
C GLN A 29 -4.69 17.31 15.98
N GLU A 30 -3.90 16.53 16.72
CA GLU A 30 -2.45 16.44 16.49
C GLU A 30 -2.14 15.87 15.11
N ILE A 31 -2.81 14.79 14.69
CA ILE A 31 -2.64 14.20 13.35
C ILE A 31 -2.95 15.24 12.27
N CYS A 32 -4.08 15.94 12.36
CA CYS A 32 -4.47 16.98 11.40
C CYS A 32 -3.46 18.13 11.36
N TYR A 33 -2.93 18.53 12.52
CA TYR A 33 -1.91 19.59 12.60
C TYR A 33 -0.61 19.16 11.90
N GLN A 34 -0.11 17.95 12.19
CA GLN A 34 1.10 17.42 11.56
C GLN A 34 0.93 17.22 10.04
N GLN A 35 -0.24 16.75 9.59
CA GLN A 35 -0.56 16.65 8.17
C GLN A 35 -0.57 18.02 7.49
N GLY A 36 -1.15 19.04 8.14
CA GLY A 36 -1.15 20.41 7.63
C GLY A 36 0.25 21.03 7.56
N LEU A 37 1.11 20.76 8.54
CA LEU A 37 2.52 21.17 8.51
C LEU A 37 3.26 20.51 7.34
N LEU A 38 3.09 19.20 7.15
CA LEU A 38 3.73 18.46 6.06
C LEU A 38 3.28 18.98 4.69
N ASP A 39 1.97 19.22 4.52
CA ASP A 39 1.41 19.82 3.29
C ASP A 39 1.90 21.26 3.07
N GLY A 40 2.12 22.03 4.14
CA GLY A 40 2.71 23.37 4.05
C GLY A 40 4.17 23.33 3.60
N ILE A 41 4.97 22.41 4.15
CA ILE A 41 6.38 22.23 3.80
C ILE A 41 6.51 21.76 2.35
N SER A 42 5.69 20.79 1.92
CA SER A 42 5.76 20.20 0.58
C SER A 42 5.54 21.24 -0.52
N LYS A 43 4.69 22.24 -0.30
CA LYS A 43 4.44 23.35 -1.23
C LYS A 43 5.65 24.26 -1.47
N GLY A 44 6.64 24.24 -0.57
CA GLY A 44 7.89 24.99 -0.70
C GLY A 44 9.01 24.24 -1.42
N LEU A 45 8.82 22.95 -1.73
CA LEU A 45 9.81 22.11 -2.39
C LEU A 45 9.65 22.16 -3.91
N SER A 46 10.77 21.93 -4.62
CA SER A 46 10.72 21.69 -6.07
C SER A 46 10.12 20.32 -6.38
N GLU A 47 9.61 20.17 -7.60
CA GLU A 47 9.08 18.89 -8.08
C GLU A 47 10.12 17.76 -7.97
N ASP A 48 11.39 18.04 -8.29
CA ASP A 48 12.49 17.07 -8.18
C ASP A 48 12.67 16.56 -6.74
N HIS A 49 12.65 17.45 -5.74
CA HIS A 49 12.76 17.06 -4.33
C HIS A 49 11.52 16.30 -3.85
N LEU A 50 10.32 16.66 -4.34
CA LEU A 50 9.11 15.91 -4.02
C LEU A 50 9.15 14.49 -4.59
N LEU A 51 9.67 14.32 -5.81
CA LEU A 51 9.87 13.03 -6.44
C LEU A 51 10.90 12.16 -5.70
N GLU A 52 11.99 12.78 -5.23
CA GLU A 52 12.99 12.09 -4.40
C GLU A 52 12.38 11.58 -3.08
N LEU A 53 11.67 12.44 -2.34
CA LEU A 53 10.99 12.07 -1.10
C LEU A 53 9.92 10.98 -1.34
N GLN A 54 9.16 11.08 -2.43
CA GLN A 54 8.18 10.06 -2.81
C GLN A 54 8.87 8.72 -3.09
N SER A 55 9.99 8.73 -3.82
CA SER A 55 10.78 7.53 -4.11
C SER A 55 11.32 6.89 -2.83
N GLU A 56 11.85 7.67 -1.90
CA GLU A 56 12.34 7.17 -0.61
C GLU A 56 11.21 6.58 0.25
N THR A 57 10.07 7.27 0.31
CA THR A 57 8.89 6.80 1.06
C THR A 57 8.38 5.49 0.49
N LEU A 58 8.21 5.39 -0.84
CA LEU A 58 7.78 4.15 -1.50
C LEU A 58 8.77 3.00 -1.28
N ALA A 59 10.08 3.28 -1.29
CA ALA A 59 11.09 2.26 -1.03
C ALA A 59 11.00 1.72 0.40
N LEU A 60 10.76 2.60 1.38
CA LEU A 60 10.55 2.21 2.77
C LEU A 60 9.27 1.38 2.93
N ASP A 61 8.16 1.84 2.36
CA ASP A 61 6.87 1.13 2.40
C ASP A 61 6.98 -0.26 1.77
N ALA A 62 7.62 -0.37 0.60
CA ALA A 62 7.80 -1.63 -0.10
C ALA A 62 8.63 -2.64 0.71
N VAL A 63 9.72 -2.20 1.33
CA VAL A 63 10.54 -3.08 2.17
C VAL A 63 9.79 -3.50 3.42
N THR A 64 9.21 -2.53 4.16
CA THR A 64 8.57 -2.81 5.46
C THR A 64 7.30 -3.63 5.32
N THR A 65 6.45 -3.38 4.32
CA THR A 65 5.26 -4.20 4.08
C THR A 65 5.61 -5.63 3.66
N SER A 66 6.68 -5.81 2.90
CA SER A 66 7.14 -7.13 2.47
C SER A 66 7.71 -7.92 3.65
N GLU A 67 8.47 -7.26 4.53
CA GLU A 67 9.03 -7.88 5.73
C GLU A 67 7.93 -8.40 6.68
N ILE A 68 6.80 -7.71 6.78
CA ILE A 68 5.63 -8.17 7.55
C ILE A 68 5.10 -9.50 7.00
N GLU A 69 5.09 -9.67 5.68
CA GLU A 69 4.69 -10.91 5.00
C GLU A 69 5.80 -11.99 4.99
N GLY A 70 6.96 -11.70 5.59
CA GLY A 70 8.13 -12.59 5.62
C GLY A 70 8.95 -12.58 4.33
N GLU A 71 8.72 -11.61 3.44
CA GLU A 71 9.43 -11.45 2.18
C GLU A 71 10.60 -10.46 2.33
N VAL A 72 11.77 -10.84 1.84
CA VAL A 72 12.95 -9.94 1.80
C VAL A 72 13.21 -9.52 0.36
N LEU A 73 12.80 -8.30 0.02
CA LEU A 73 13.01 -7.74 -1.31
C LEU A 73 14.43 -7.18 -1.48
N SER A 74 14.99 -7.35 -2.68
CA SER A 74 16.23 -6.67 -3.05
C SER A 74 15.99 -5.16 -3.15
N ARG A 75 16.77 -4.37 -2.40
CA ARG A 75 16.70 -2.90 -2.44
C ARG A 75 16.93 -2.34 -3.85
N ASP A 76 17.83 -2.97 -4.62
CA ASP A 76 18.09 -2.61 -6.01
C ASP A 76 16.87 -2.86 -6.90
N SER A 77 16.17 -3.99 -6.70
CA SER A 77 14.95 -4.33 -7.44
C SER A 77 13.82 -3.35 -7.14
N VAL A 78 13.63 -2.99 -5.87
CA VAL A 78 12.64 -2.00 -5.42
C VAL A 78 12.94 -0.63 -6.03
N ARG A 79 14.20 -0.17 -5.95
CA ARG A 79 14.60 1.13 -6.53
C ARG A 79 14.40 1.16 -8.03
N SER A 80 14.83 0.12 -8.75
CA SER A 80 14.68 0.02 -10.20
C SER A 80 13.20 0.08 -10.62
N SER A 81 12.33 -0.61 -9.88
CA SER A 81 10.88 -0.58 -10.11
C SER A 81 10.29 0.83 -9.86
N ILE A 82 10.62 1.46 -8.73
CA ILE A 82 10.16 2.82 -8.41
C ILE A 82 10.59 3.80 -9.50
N PHE A 83 11.84 3.74 -9.94
CA PHE A 83 12.35 4.65 -10.96
C PHE A 83 11.59 4.48 -12.28
N LYS A 84 11.42 3.22 -12.72
CA LYS A 84 10.62 2.88 -13.89
C LYS A 84 9.18 3.40 -13.79
N LYS A 85 8.52 3.24 -12.64
CA LYS A 85 7.10 3.58 -12.45
C LYS A 85 6.85 5.08 -12.25
N LEU A 86 7.79 5.80 -11.65
CA LEU A 86 7.75 7.26 -11.51
C LEU A 86 8.27 8.00 -12.76
N GLY A 87 8.72 7.28 -13.79
CA GLY A 87 9.33 7.89 -14.99
C GLY A 87 10.66 8.58 -14.71
N LEU A 88 11.30 8.24 -13.60
CA LEU A 88 12.66 8.66 -13.29
C LEU A 88 13.61 7.92 -14.24
N ARG A 89 14.71 8.59 -14.59
CA ARG A 89 15.75 8.14 -15.53
C ARG A 89 15.86 6.62 -15.61
N ASN A 90 15.60 6.06 -16.79
CA ASN A 90 15.71 4.62 -17.02
C ASN A 90 17.12 4.14 -16.65
N GLU A 91 17.22 3.21 -15.71
CA GLU A 91 18.47 2.52 -15.44
C GLU A 91 18.89 1.75 -16.71
N ASP A 92 20.18 1.75 -17.05
CA ASP A 92 20.70 1.06 -18.24
C ASP A 92 20.38 -0.45 -18.25
N ASN A 93 20.04 -1.00 -17.08
CA ASN A 93 19.56 -2.36 -16.92
C ASN A 93 18.46 -2.40 -15.86
N ASP A 94 17.24 -2.79 -16.24
CA ASP A 94 16.11 -2.97 -15.33
C ASP A 94 16.38 -4.17 -14.40
N ARG A 95 16.52 -3.88 -13.10
CA ARG A 95 16.77 -4.89 -12.06
C ARG A 95 15.50 -5.29 -11.32
N SER A 96 14.35 -4.72 -11.67
CA SER A 96 13.09 -5.06 -11.05
C SER A 96 12.65 -6.48 -11.40
N THR A 97 11.86 -7.08 -10.53
CA THR A 97 11.13 -8.32 -10.78
C THR A 97 9.65 -8.02 -10.98
N VAL A 98 8.92 -8.97 -11.57
CA VAL A 98 7.46 -8.89 -11.70
C VAL A 98 6.78 -8.69 -10.33
N GLN A 99 7.33 -9.31 -9.28
CA GLN A 99 6.86 -9.16 -7.90
C GLN A 99 7.06 -7.72 -7.40
N THR A 100 8.25 -7.14 -7.57
CA THR A 100 8.49 -5.76 -7.13
C THR A 100 7.66 -4.78 -7.95
N ASP A 101 7.50 -4.99 -9.25
CA ASP A 101 6.66 -4.15 -10.10
C ASP A 101 5.20 -4.15 -9.65
N GLY A 102 4.66 -5.35 -9.37
CA GLY A 102 3.30 -5.50 -8.88
C GLY A 102 3.08 -4.82 -7.53
N LEU A 103 4.03 -4.97 -6.59
CA LEU A 103 3.96 -4.29 -5.30
C LEU A 103 4.00 -2.77 -5.45
N ILE A 104 4.92 -2.23 -6.25
CA ILE A 104 5.01 -0.78 -6.48
C ILE A 104 3.75 -0.24 -7.17
N ASP A 105 3.14 -0.99 -8.10
CA ASP A 105 1.85 -0.62 -8.70
C ASP A 105 0.75 -0.50 -7.64
N VAL A 106 0.66 -1.44 -6.70
CA VAL A 106 -0.30 -1.41 -5.60
C VAL A 106 -0.05 -0.20 -4.68
N LEU A 107 1.19 0.05 -4.27
CA LEU A 107 1.53 1.17 -3.38
C LEU A 107 1.26 2.52 -4.03
N LEU A 108 1.55 2.66 -5.32
CA LEU A 108 1.24 3.87 -6.09
C LEU A 108 -0.27 4.07 -6.24
N ASP A 109 -1.03 3.03 -6.56
CA ASP A 109 -2.48 3.13 -6.64
C ASP A 109 -3.10 3.47 -5.27
N ALA A 110 -2.64 2.82 -4.19
CA ALA A 110 -3.10 3.09 -2.83
C ALA A 110 -2.88 4.56 -2.44
N SER A 111 -1.70 5.10 -2.75
CA SER A 111 -1.30 6.47 -2.41
C SER A 111 -2.03 7.51 -3.26
N ASN A 112 -2.05 7.32 -4.59
CA ASN A 112 -2.55 8.32 -5.53
C ASN A 112 -4.07 8.30 -5.67
N ASN A 113 -4.72 7.17 -5.39
CA ASN A 113 -6.17 6.99 -5.56
C ASN A 113 -6.89 6.77 -4.21
N ARG A 114 -6.38 7.38 -3.14
CA ARG A 114 -6.95 7.27 -1.78
C ARG A 114 -8.40 7.76 -1.66
N ASP A 115 -8.76 8.77 -2.46
CA ASP A 115 -10.11 9.37 -2.45
C ASP A 115 -11.09 8.64 -3.39
N LYS A 116 -10.63 7.63 -4.13
CA LYS A 116 -11.49 6.83 -5.02
C LYS A 116 -12.16 5.69 -4.26
N LEU A 117 -13.40 5.38 -4.64
CA LEU A 117 -14.13 4.24 -4.10
C LEU A 117 -13.32 2.94 -4.26
N PHE A 118 -13.27 2.15 -3.21
CA PHE A 118 -12.60 0.86 -3.23
C PHE A 118 -13.56 -0.22 -3.75
N THR A 119 -13.43 -0.57 -5.04
CA THR A 119 -14.32 -1.51 -5.74
C THR A 119 -13.74 -2.93 -5.76
N PRO A 120 -14.58 -3.97 -5.99
CA PRO A 120 -14.08 -5.33 -6.24
C PRO A 120 -13.06 -5.39 -7.38
N ASP A 121 -13.27 -4.67 -8.48
CA ASP A 121 -12.32 -4.65 -9.60
C ASP A 121 -10.96 -4.08 -9.19
N ARG A 122 -10.93 -3.04 -8.35
CA ARG A 122 -9.68 -2.47 -7.81
C ARG A 122 -8.97 -3.47 -6.92
N LEU A 123 -9.71 -4.13 -6.01
CA LEU A 123 -9.18 -5.22 -5.17
C LEU A 123 -8.60 -6.36 -6.01
N PHE A 124 -9.32 -6.80 -7.04
CA PHE A 124 -8.88 -7.88 -7.93
C PHE A 124 -7.67 -7.49 -8.76
N SER A 125 -7.58 -6.24 -9.19
CA SER A 125 -6.41 -5.70 -9.88
C SER A 125 -5.17 -5.71 -8.98
N TRP A 126 -5.32 -5.30 -7.71
CA TRP A 126 -4.22 -5.39 -6.73
C TRP A 126 -3.80 -6.84 -6.49
N HIS A 127 -4.76 -7.74 -6.33
CA HIS A 127 -4.47 -9.16 -6.15
C HIS A 127 -3.75 -9.76 -7.37
N ALA A 128 -4.14 -9.38 -8.59
CA ALA A 128 -3.45 -9.80 -9.81
C ALA A 128 -2.01 -9.27 -9.90
N ALA A 129 -1.79 -8.03 -9.48
CA ALA A 129 -0.46 -7.43 -9.44
C ALA A 129 0.47 -8.16 -8.46
N LEU A 130 -0.03 -8.55 -7.29
CA LEU A 130 0.76 -9.28 -6.28
C LEU A 130 0.97 -10.76 -6.63
N PHE A 131 0.05 -11.38 -7.38
CA PHE A 131 0.11 -12.80 -7.75
C PHE A 131 0.10 -13.02 -9.28
N PRO A 132 1.07 -12.46 -10.01
CA PRO A 132 1.05 -12.41 -11.48
C PRO A 132 1.15 -13.79 -12.15
N THR A 133 1.66 -14.79 -11.43
CA THR A 133 1.86 -16.14 -11.97
C THR A 133 0.63 -17.03 -11.82
N GLY A 134 -0.31 -16.71 -10.92
CA GLY A 134 -1.35 -17.65 -10.53
C GLY A 134 -0.90 -18.73 -9.54
N TYR A 135 0.30 -18.61 -8.98
CA TYR A 135 0.88 -19.59 -8.06
C TYR A 135 1.46 -18.94 -6.80
N SER A 136 1.27 -19.62 -5.66
CA SER A 136 2.04 -19.40 -4.44
C SER A 136 2.99 -20.60 -4.27
N GLY A 137 4.26 -20.41 -4.60
CA GLY A 137 5.20 -21.53 -4.77
C GLY A 137 4.74 -22.49 -5.87
N MET A 138 4.52 -23.75 -5.53
CA MET A 138 4.00 -24.77 -6.47
C MET A 138 2.47 -24.91 -6.44
N LEU A 139 1.78 -24.18 -5.56
CA LEU A 139 0.34 -24.28 -5.39
C LEU A 139 -0.37 -23.28 -6.29
N LYS A 140 -1.27 -23.79 -7.14
CA LYS A 140 -2.15 -22.94 -7.94
C LYS A 140 -3.11 -22.20 -7.02
N ILE A 141 -3.32 -20.92 -7.28
CA ILE A 141 -4.25 -20.07 -6.53
C ILE A 141 -5.24 -19.37 -7.49
N ASN A 142 -6.41 -19.04 -6.96
CA ASN A 142 -7.38 -18.21 -7.68
C ASN A 142 -6.91 -16.74 -7.60
N VAL A 143 -6.58 -16.13 -8.74
CA VAL A 143 -6.11 -14.75 -8.83
C VAL A 143 -7.22 -13.85 -9.35
N ALA A 144 -7.22 -12.58 -8.91
CA ALA A 144 -8.25 -11.60 -9.26
C ALA A 144 -9.70 -12.04 -8.93
N SER A 145 -9.89 -12.83 -7.87
CA SER A 145 -11.21 -13.25 -7.42
C SER A 145 -11.24 -13.38 -5.89
N TYR A 146 -12.44 -13.41 -5.31
CA TYR A 146 -12.57 -13.78 -3.91
C TYR A 146 -12.12 -15.22 -3.68
N ARG A 147 -11.70 -15.51 -2.45
CA ARG A 147 -11.47 -16.87 -2.00
C ARG A 147 -12.80 -17.64 -2.03
N GLY A 148 -12.80 -18.79 -2.68
CA GLY A 148 -13.95 -19.69 -2.85
C GLY A 148 -13.46 -21.11 -3.15
N GLU A 149 -14.37 -22.01 -3.47
CA GLU A 149 -14.03 -23.36 -3.97
C GLU A 149 -13.28 -23.32 -5.31
#